data_AF-A0A221UW31-F1
#
_entry.id   AF-A0A221UW31-F1
#
_cell.length_a   1.000
_cell.length_b   1.000
_cell.length_c   1.000
_cell.angle_alpha   90.00
_cell.angle_beta   90.00
_cell.angle_gamma   90.00
#
_symmetry.space_group_name_H-M   'P 1'
#
loop_
_entity.id
_entity.type
_entity.pdbx_description
1 polymer ?
#
loop_
_entity_poly.entity_id
_entity_poly.type
_entity_poly.pdbx_seq_one_letter_code
_entity_poly.pdbx_strand_id
1 'polypeptide(L)'
;MIRFLALLFLLSFVMCKTESKDVSNLSECITENYYPNGKLKSTGVTFGENQPIGEWSYYDSTGLLKRKAEYLKIDGKAYLNQDWYFNKVGDTLRSKGSHFDIVFEKDTIFLNEPIKAKINLNAPLFKNKNSEILIVIPKDYSINFNKDFSNLKEVELDTTFNLNLEKEIRAAIGITTDFGKYAIFGRYFNSIGNKKFRGIIVEYFYQDSITSDSVRLNYFENKKYFEKDIYVVDSLDTRE
;
A
#
# COMPACT_ATOMS: atom_id res chain seq x y z
N MET A 1 -40.03 -62.15 -42.33
CA MET A 1 -39.89 -62.41 -40.89
C MET A 1 -38.66 -61.65 -40.42
N ILE A 2 -38.82 -60.59 -39.63
CA ILE A 2 -37.88 -60.00 -38.64
C ILE A 2 -38.53 -58.69 -38.18
N ARG A 3 -38.74 -58.58 -36.87
CA ARG A 3 -39.28 -57.44 -36.11
C ARG A 3 -38.15 -56.47 -35.72
N PHE A 4 -38.53 -55.37 -35.05
CA PHE A 4 -37.75 -54.41 -34.24
C PHE A 4 -37.26 -53.17 -35.00
N LEU A 5 -37.30 -51.94 -34.47
CA LEU A 5 -37.74 -51.36 -33.18
C LEU A 5 -37.82 -49.84 -33.39
N ALA A 6 -38.79 -49.18 -32.76
CA ALA A 6 -38.84 -47.72 -32.69
C ALA A 6 -37.84 -47.19 -31.66
N LEU A 7 -37.18 -46.05 -31.94
CA LEU A 7 -36.56 -45.23 -30.92
C LEU A 7 -36.86 -43.74 -31.21
N LEU A 8 -37.76 -43.17 -30.41
CA LEU A 8 -38.02 -41.73 -30.33
C LEU A 8 -36.80 -41.05 -29.69
N PHE A 9 -36.21 -40.06 -30.37
CA PHE A 9 -35.30 -39.11 -29.75
C PHE A 9 -36.09 -37.89 -29.26
N LEU A 10 -36.21 -37.76 -27.93
CA LEU A 10 -36.69 -36.56 -27.26
C LEU A 10 -35.53 -35.56 -27.19
N LEU A 11 -35.57 -34.47 -27.97
CA LEU A 11 -34.67 -33.32 -27.77
C LEU A 11 -35.25 -32.42 -26.67
N SER A 12 -34.63 -32.43 -25.49
CA SER A 12 -34.86 -31.40 -24.47
C SER A 12 -33.94 -30.20 -24.73
N PHE A 13 -34.51 -29.10 -25.22
CA PHE A 13 -33.83 -27.80 -25.23
C PHE A 13 -33.82 -27.24 -23.80
N VAL A 14 -32.68 -27.32 -23.13
CA VAL A 14 -32.41 -26.51 -21.93
C VAL A 14 -32.12 -25.09 -22.42
N MET A 15 -33.15 -24.25 -22.40
CA MET A 15 -33.02 -22.79 -22.47
C MET A 15 -32.26 -22.31 -21.24
N CYS A 16 -30.97 -21.99 -21.39
CA CYS A 16 -30.24 -21.25 -20.37
C CYS A 16 -30.65 -19.78 -20.46
N LYS A 17 -31.42 -19.31 -19.47
CA LYS A 17 -31.68 -17.89 -19.26
C LYS A 17 -30.35 -17.17 -19.11
N THR A 18 -30.04 -16.26 -20.05
CA THR A 18 -28.97 -15.28 -19.85
C THR A 18 -29.53 -14.14 -19.00
N GLU A 19 -29.37 -14.25 -17.69
CA GLU A 19 -29.47 -13.09 -16.80
C GLU A 19 -28.17 -12.30 -16.88
N SER A 20 -28.29 -11.05 -17.33
CA SER A 20 -27.24 -10.05 -17.28
C SER A 20 -26.80 -9.80 -15.84
N LYS A 21 -25.54 -10.09 -15.52
CA LYS A 21 -24.86 -9.46 -14.39
C LYS A 21 -23.84 -8.47 -14.91
N ASP A 22 -24.06 -7.23 -14.51
CA ASP A 22 -23.13 -6.11 -14.56
C ASP A 22 -21.86 -6.51 -13.80
N VAL A 23 -20.71 -6.58 -14.48
CA VAL A 23 -19.45 -6.99 -13.87
C VAL A 23 -18.31 -6.19 -14.48
N SER A 24 -17.95 -5.08 -13.84
CA SER A 24 -16.64 -4.46 -13.97
C SER A 24 -15.57 -5.30 -13.24
N ASN A 25 -15.35 -6.55 -13.67
CA ASN A 25 -14.21 -7.35 -13.23
C ASN A 25 -13.09 -7.15 -14.26
N LEU A 26 -12.23 -6.18 -13.99
CA LEU A 26 -10.83 -6.33 -14.42
C LEU A 26 -10.29 -7.55 -13.69
N SER A 27 -10.20 -8.69 -14.37
CA SER A 27 -9.78 -9.95 -13.77
C SER A 27 -8.37 -9.81 -13.23
N GLU A 28 -8.23 -9.87 -11.91
CA GLU A 28 -6.94 -10.07 -11.27
C GLU A 28 -6.45 -11.47 -11.61
N CYS A 29 -5.21 -11.59 -12.09
CA CYS A 29 -4.66 -12.87 -12.55
C CYS A 29 -3.32 -13.16 -11.88
N ILE A 30 -3.15 -14.37 -11.37
CA ILE A 30 -1.85 -14.85 -10.92
C ILE A 30 -0.97 -15.01 -12.17
N THR A 31 0.19 -14.35 -12.16
CA THR A 31 1.14 -14.33 -13.26
C THR A 31 2.47 -14.89 -12.80
N GLU A 32 2.98 -15.87 -13.53
CA GLU A 32 4.29 -16.46 -13.31
C GLU A 32 5.17 -16.28 -14.54
N ASN A 33 6.40 -15.83 -14.32
CA ASN A 33 7.40 -15.72 -15.37
C ASN A 33 8.56 -16.63 -15.04
N TYR A 34 9.17 -17.22 -16.07
CA TYR A 34 10.21 -18.23 -15.94
C TYR A 34 11.47 -17.82 -16.70
N TYR A 35 12.63 -18.26 -16.21
CA TYR A 35 13.90 -18.19 -16.94
C TYR A 35 13.95 -19.25 -18.05
N PRO A 36 14.87 -19.13 -19.04
CA PRO A 36 15.05 -20.15 -20.08
C PRO A 36 15.38 -21.54 -19.55
N ASN A 37 15.93 -21.64 -18.34
CA ASN A 37 16.21 -22.91 -17.66
C ASN A 37 14.99 -23.49 -16.92
N GLY A 38 13.80 -22.92 -17.09
CA GLY A 38 12.56 -23.38 -16.48
C GLY A 38 12.36 -23.00 -15.02
N LYS A 39 13.32 -22.31 -14.38
CA LYS A 39 13.16 -21.84 -12.98
C LYS A 39 12.29 -20.59 -12.91
N LEU A 40 11.48 -20.50 -11.86
CA LEU A 40 10.63 -19.35 -11.60
C LEU A 40 11.49 -18.08 -11.48
N LYS A 41 11.13 -17.06 -12.23
CA LYS A 41 11.78 -15.73 -12.26
C LYS A 41 11.01 -14.73 -11.41
N SER A 42 9.69 -14.75 -11.50
CA SER A 42 8.83 -13.89 -10.69
C SER A 42 7.41 -14.44 -10.61
N THR A 43 6.71 -14.16 -9.51
CA THR A 43 5.29 -14.46 -9.36
C THR A 43 4.59 -13.36 -8.58
N GLY A 44 3.32 -13.12 -8.91
CA GLY A 44 2.44 -12.17 -8.24
C GLY A 44 1.13 -11.99 -9.01
N VAL A 45 0.29 -11.07 -8.55
CA VAL A 45 -1.00 -10.78 -9.19
C VAL A 45 -0.85 -9.61 -10.16
N THR A 46 -1.51 -9.69 -11.31
CA THR A 46 -1.65 -8.59 -12.27
C THR A 46 -3.10 -8.14 -12.42
N PHE A 47 -3.29 -6.92 -12.91
CA PHE A 47 -4.58 -6.39 -13.35
C PHE A 47 -4.43 -5.68 -14.70
N GLY A 48 -5.53 -5.57 -15.45
CA GLY A 48 -5.53 -4.89 -16.75
C GLY A 48 -4.52 -5.47 -17.72
N GLU A 49 -3.72 -4.61 -18.35
CA GLU A 49 -2.65 -4.98 -19.29
C GLU A 49 -1.39 -5.51 -18.58
N ASN A 50 -1.53 -6.58 -17.78
CA ASN A 50 -0.45 -7.22 -17.01
C ASN A 50 0.28 -6.28 -16.02
N GLN A 51 -0.40 -5.27 -15.49
CA GLN A 51 0.18 -4.37 -14.50
C GLN A 51 0.24 -5.06 -13.13
N PRO A 52 1.38 -5.03 -12.41
CA PRO A 52 1.51 -5.74 -11.13
C PRO A 52 0.68 -5.07 -10.02
N ILE A 53 0.11 -5.89 -9.14
CA ILE A 53 -0.58 -5.47 -7.92
C ILE A 53 -0.30 -6.45 -6.78
N GLY A 54 -0.39 -5.97 -5.55
CA GLY A 54 -0.10 -6.74 -4.34
C GLY A 54 1.37 -7.11 -4.22
N GLU A 55 1.63 -8.21 -3.54
CA GLU A 55 2.98 -8.70 -3.32
C GLU A 55 3.51 -9.47 -4.54
N TRP A 56 4.74 -9.15 -4.91
CA TRP A 56 5.50 -9.81 -5.95
C TRP A 56 6.80 -10.35 -5.40
N SER A 57 7.13 -11.59 -5.78
CA SER A 57 8.40 -12.23 -5.48
C SER A 57 9.24 -12.37 -6.74
N TYR A 58 10.53 -12.07 -6.65
CA TYR A 58 11.50 -12.14 -7.74
C TYR A 58 12.69 -13.00 -7.33
N TYR A 59 13.04 -13.95 -8.19
CA TYR A 59 14.09 -14.93 -7.96
C TYR A 59 15.19 -14.76 -9.00
N ASP A 60 16.40 -15.21 -8.70
CA ASP A 60 17.47 -15.32 -9.69
C ASP A 60 17.37 -16.62 -10.51
N SER A 61 18.25 -16.78 -11.50
CA SER A 61 18.28 -17.97 -12.36
C SER A 61 18.64 -19.26 -11.60
N THR A 62 19.03 -19.19 -10.32
CA THR A 62 19.24 -20.37 -9.47
C THR A 62 18.01 -20.75 -8.68
N GLY A 63 16.98 -19.89 -8.64
CA GLY A 63 15.76 -20.04 -7.86
C GLY A 63 15.83 -19.36 -6.49
N LEU A 64 16.89 -18.59 -6.20
CA LEU A 64 17.03 -17.91 -4.92
C LEU A 64 16.23 -16.60 -4.91
N LEU A 65 15.46 -16.34 -3.84
CA LEU A 65 14.71 -15.10 -3.69
C LEU A 65 15.66 -13.90 -3.63
N LYS A 66 15.49 -12.94 -4.54
CA LYS A 66 16.31 -11.73 -4.64
C LYS A 66 15.59 -10.49 -4.18
N ARG A 67 14.28 -10.42 -4.40
CA ARG A 67 13.48 -9.23 -4.10
C ARG A 67 12.03 -9.61 -3.82
N LYS A 68 11.43 -8.91 -2.86
CA LYS A 68 9.98 -8.80 -2.71
C LYS A 68 9.59 -7.36 -2.97
N ALA A 69 8.45 -7.13 -3.62
CA ALA A 69 7.94 -5.79 -3.88
C ALA A 69 6.42 -5.76 -3.69
N GLU A 70 5.91 -4.68 -3.14
CA GLU A 70 4.49 -4.39 -3.06
C GLU A 70 4.12 -3.37 -4.12
N TYR A 71 3.12 -3.70 -4.92
CA TYR A 71 2.52 -2.81 -5.91
C TYR A 71 1.09 -2.45 -5.51
N LEU A 72 0.75 -1.18 -5.61
CA LEU A 72 -0.61 -0.68 -5.41
C LEU A 72 -1.19 -0.20 -6.73
N LYS A 73 -2.50 -0.31 -6.88
CA LYS A 73 -3.22 0.36 -7.96
C LYS A 73 -3.54 1.78 -7.52
N ILE A 74 -2.84 2.77 -8.05
CA ILE A 74 -3.02 4.19 -7.77
C ILE A 74 -3.48 4.87 -9.05
N ASP A 75 -4.65 5.51 -9.01
CA ASP A 75 -5.28 6.18 -10.17
C ASP A 75 -5.26 5.29 -11.44
N GLY A 76 -5.69 4.04 -11.27
CA GLY A 76 -5.76 3.07 -12.36
C GLY A 76 -4.42 2.46 -12.82
N LYS A 77 -3.28 2.83 -12.22
CA LYS A 77 -1.94 2.36 -12.63
C LYS A 77 -1.19 1.64 -11.51
N ALA A 78 -0.34 0.69 -11.89
CA ALA A 78 0.54 0.04 -10.93
C ALA A 78 1.60 1.02 -10.40
N TYR A 79 1.76 1.05 -9.08
CA TYR A 79 2.69 1.90 -8.36
C TYR A 79 3.52 1.03 -7.42
N LEU A 80 4.86 1.07 -7.56
CA LEU A 80 5.76 0.40 -6.63
C LEU A 80 5.74 1.12 -5.28
N ASN A 81 5.10 0.52 -4.29
CA ASN A 81 4.94 1.13 -2.98
C ASN A 81 6.17 0.92 -2.10
N GLN A 82 6.64 -0.33 -2.02
CA GLN A 82 7.83 -0.69 -1.25
C GLN A 82 8.50 -1.95 -1.79
N ASP A 83 9.79 -2.10 -1.51
CA ASP A 83 10.53 -3.31 -1.84
C ASP A 83 11.66 -3.65 -0.86
N TRP A 84 11.97 -4.94 -0.84
CA TRP A 84 13.01 -5.56 -0.05
C TRP A 84 13.90 -6.37 -0.97
N TYR A 85 15.20 -6.27 -0.80
CA TYR A 85 16.17 -7.10 -1.52
C TYR A 85 16.85 -8.03 -0.53
N PHE A 86 17.25 -9.20 -1.00
CA PHE A 86 17.84 -10.22 -0.15
C PHE A 86 19.24 -10.63 -0.63
N ASN A 87 20.12 -10.89 0.34
CA ASN A 87 21.42 -11.51 0.09
C ASN A 87 21.23 -13.03 -0.19
N LYS A 88 22.33 -13.79 -0.27
CA LYS A 88 22.24 -15.22 -0.59
C LYS A 88 21.71 -16.09 0.56
N VAL A 89 21.75 -15.60 1.80
CA VAL A 89 21.28 -16.32 2.99
C VAL A 89 19.88 -15.87 3.43
N GLY A 90 19.28 -14.90 2.72
CA GLY A 90 17.92 -14.41 2.97
C GLY A 90 17.85 -13.10 3.77
N ASP A 91 18.97 -12.50 4.17
CA ASP A 91 18.93 -11.24 4.93
C ASP A 91 18.58 -10.05 4.05
N THR A 92 17.80 -9.13 4.61
CA THR A 92 17.40 -7.89 3.95
C THR A 92 18.59 -6.95 3.71
N LEU A 93 18.81 -6.60 2.45
CA LEU A 93 19.77 -5.59 2.01
C LEU A 93 19.12 -4.21 2.01
N ARG A 94 19.13 -3.54 3.18
CA ARG A 94 18.56 -2.19 3.40
C ARG A 94 19.05 -1.16 2.39
N SER A 95 20.30 -1.25 1.94
CA SER A 95 20.89 -0.35 0.94
C SER A 95 20.35 -0.55 -0.48
N LYS A 96 19.54 -1.57 -0.75
CA LYS A 96 18.97 -1.86 -2.07
C LYS A 96 17.47 -1.62 -2.15
N GLY A 97 16.71 -1.93 -1.10
CA GLY A 97 15.26 -1.70 -1.08
C GLY A 97 14.84 -0.27 -0.73
N SER A 98 13.53 -0.08 -0.65
CA SER A 98 12.85 1.11 -0.13
C SER A 98 11.54 0.72 0.55
N HIS A 99 11.51 0.70 1.88
CA HIS A 99 10.37 0.22 2.68
C HIS A 99 10.27 0.97 4.01
N PHE A 100 9.13 0.85 4.66
CA PHE A 100 8.80 1.49 5.92
C PHE A 100 8.03 0.52 6.81
N ASP A 101 8.01 0.79 8.10
CA ASP A 101 7.16 0.09 9.06
C ASP A 101 6.17 1.07 9.68
N ILE A 102 4.91 0.66 9.84
CA ILE A 102 3.91 1.39 10.63
C ILE A 102 3.46 0.50 11.78
N VAL A 103 3.51 1.07 12.99
CA VAL A 103 3.01 0.43 14.21
C VAL A 103 1.81 1.23 14.69
N PHE A 104 0.63 0.62 14.63
CA PHE A 104 -0.59 1.16 15.22
C PHE A 104 -0.66 0.80 16.71
N GLU A 105 -1.12 1.72 17.56
CA GLU A 105 -1.29 1.44 18.99
C GLU A 105 -2.40 0.42 19.25
N LYS A 106 -3.48 0.50 18.46
CA LYS A 106 -4.66 -0.37 18.53
C LYS A 106 -5.22 -0.60 17.12
N ASP A 107 -5.93 -1.70 16.93
CA ASP A 107 -6.78 -1.93 15.76
C ASP A 107 -8.27 -1.66 16.04
N THR A 108 -8.63 -1.53 17.32
CA THR A 108 -9.96 -1.17 17.81
C THR A 108 -9.85 0.06 18.71
N ILE A 109 -10.67 1.07 18.45
CA ILE A 109 -10.68 2.34 19.20
C ILE A 109 -12.09 2.76 19.60
N PHE A 110 -12.21 3.54 20.67
CA PHE A 110 -13.46 4.25 20.97
C PHE A 110 -13.67 5.46 20.04
N LEU A 111 -14.92 5.83 19.79
CA LEU A 111 -15.27 6.95 18.93
C LEU A 111 -14.64 8.29 19.36
N ASN A 112 -14.42 8.47 20.66
CA ASN A 112 -13.85 9.68 21.26
C ASN A 112 -12.33 9.62 21.46
N GLU A 113 -11.65 8.56 20.99
CA GLU A 113 -10.19 8.50 20.97
C GLU A 113 -9.68 8.44 19.52
N PRO A 114 -8.49 8.99 19.23
CA PRO A 114 -7.93 8.92 17.89
C PRO A 114 -7.29 7.55 17.66
N ILE A 115 -7.28 7.11 16.40
CA ILE A 115 -6.29 6.11 16.00
C ILE A 115 -4.91 6.77 16.04
N LYS A 116 -3.92 6.08 16.59
CA LYS A 116 -2.53 6.54 16.65
C LYS A 116 -1.60 5.53 16.04
N ALA A 117 -0.61 6.03 15.30
CA ALA A 117 0.40 5.23 14.68
C ALA A 117 1.76 5.91 14.70
N LYS A 118 2.80 5.11 14.79
CA LYS A 118 4.19 5.51 14.59
C LYS A 118 4.68 4.89 13.30
N ILE A 119 5.33 5.69 12.47
CA ILE A 119 6.02 5.22 11.28
C ILE A 119 7.53 5.35 11.42
N ASN A 120 8.25 4.41 10.80
CA ASN A 120 9.68 4.44 10.58
C ASN A 120 9.98 4.18 9.09
N LEU A 121 10.60 5.15 8.41
CA LEU A 121 11.16 4.94 7.08
C LEU A 121 12.49 4.16 7.19
N ASN A 122 12.36 2.83 7.26
CA ASN A 122 13.49 1.93 7.36
C ASN A 122 14.47 2.09 6.21
N ALA A 123 14.05 1.94 4.96
CA ALA A 123 14.94 2.10 3.80
C ALA A 123 14.48 3.29 2.95
N PRO A 124 15.18 4.44 3.02
CA PRO A 124 14.91 5.58 2.17
C PRO A 124 15.10 5.24 0.68
N LEU A 125 14.27 5.80 -0.18
CA LEU A 125 14.51 5.76 -1.63
C LEU A 125 15.72 6.63 -1.97
N PHE A 126 15.82 7.82 -1.36
CA PHE A 126 16.90 8.78 -1.61
C PHE A 126 18.11 8.50 -0.70
N LYS A 127 18.71 7.31 -0.83
CA LYS A 127 19.72 6.76 0.09
C LYS A 127 20.93 7.66 0.38
N ASN A 128 21.38 8.41 -0.62
CA ASN A 128 22.56 9.29 -0.52
C ASN A 128 22.16 10.75 -0.31
N LYS A 129 20.90 11.00 0.03
CA LYS A 129 20.37 12.32 0.35
C LYS A 129 19.94 12.29 1.80
N ASN A 130 20.04 13.44 2.47
CA ASN A 130 19.47 13.61 3.79
C ASN A 130 17.96 13.81 3.67
N SER A 131 17.25 12.81 3.13
CA SER A 131 15.80 12.89 2.98
C SER A 131 15.12 12.81 4.34
N GLU A 132 13.91 13.35 4.41
CA GLU A 132 13.06 13.32 5.58
C GLU A 132 11.67 12.82 5.18
N ILE A 133 10.80 12.61 6.15
CA ILE A 133 9.40 12.26 5.89
C ILE A 133 8.42 13.31 6.42
N LEU A 134 7.24 13.33 5.83
CA LEU A 134 6.01 13.84 6.43
C LEU A 134 4.88 12.88 6.10
N ILE A 135 3.81 12.92 6.90
CA ILE A 135 2.65 12.05 6.75
C ILE A 135 1.45 12.90 6.40
N VAL A 136 0.76 12.53 5.34
CA VAL A 136 -0.47 13.17 4.89
C VAL A 136 -1.62 12.20 5.09
N ILE A 137 -2.60 12.61 5.87
CA ILE A 137 -3.83 11.86 6.15
C ILE A 137 -5.03 12.78 5.89
N PRO A 138 -6.25 12.24 5.74
CA PRO A 138 -7.42 13.10 5.74
C PRO A 138 -7.61 13.71 7.14
N LYS A 139 -7.99 14.97 7.20
CA LYS A 139 -8.28 15.70 8.44
C LYS A 139 -9.39 15.03 9.24
N ASP A 140 -9.45 15.24 10.55
CA ASP A 140 -10.51 14.71 11.41
C ASP A 140 -11.91 14.88 10.81
N TYR A 141 -12.71 13.81 10.89
CA TYR A 141 -14.11 13.76 10.43
C TYR A 141 -14.35 14.01 8.93
N SER A 142 -13.30 14.23 8.13
CA SER A 142 -13.38 14.36 6.67
C SER A 142 -13.51 13.00 5.97
N ILE A 143 -13.94 13.05 4.70
CA ILE A 143 -13.96 11.89 3.81
C ILE A 143 -12.57 11.24 3.73
N ASN A 144 -12.53 9.92 3.60
CA ASN A 144 -11.26 9.22 3.46
C ASN A 144 -10.79 9.19 1.99
N PHE A 145 -9.52 8.85 1.77
CA PHE A 145 -9.04 8.53 0.43
C PHE A 145 -9.80 7.34 -0.16
N ASN A 146 -9.99 7.33 -1.47
CA ASN A 146 -10.37 6.14 -2.24
C ASN A 146 -9.29 5.07 -2.11
N LYS A 147 -9.64 3.80 -2.38
CA LYS A 147 -8.69 2.67 -2.33
C LYS A 147 -7.47 2.91 -3.24
N ASP A 148 -7.66 3.59 -4.36
CA ASP A 148 -6.63 3.94 -5.34
C ASP A 148 -6.14 5.39 -5.24
N PHE A 149 -6.52 6.10 -4.17
CA PHE A 149 -6.17 7.50 -3.90
C PHE A 149 -6.56 8.50 -5.00
N SER A 150 -7.51 8.15 -5.89
CA SER A 150 -7.97 8.99 -7.00
C SER A 150 -8.62 10.32 -6.56
N ASN A 151 -9.18 10.39 -5.35
CA ASN A 151 -9.83 11.59 -4.79
C ASN A 151 -8.88 12.52 -4.02
N LEU A 152 -7.55 12.42 -4.21
CA LEU A 152 -6.57 13.20 -3.44
C LEU A 152 -6.84 14.72 -3.44
N LYS A 153 -7.41 15.27 -4.52
CA LYS A 153 -7.73 16.71 -4.63
C LYS A 153 -9.02 17.13 -3.91
N GLU A 154 -9.87 16.16 -3.57
CA GLU A 154 -11.18 16.39 -2.93
C GLU A 154 -11.11 16.24 -1.41
N VAL A 155 -10.14 15.46 -0.92
CA VAL A 155 -9.96 15.18 0.49
C VAL A 155 -9.32 16.39 1.19
N GLU A 156 -9.92 16.85 2.29
CA GLU A 156 -9.29 17.82 3.17
C GLU A 156 -8.13 17.16 3.93
N LEU A 157 -6.92 17.65 3.71
CA LEU A 157 -5.69 17.02 4.19
C LEU A 157 -5.23 17.61 5.53
N ASP A 158 -4.67 16.74 6.37
CA ASP A 158 -3.84 17.10 7.50
C ASP A 158 -2.43 16.51 7.30
N THR A 159 -1.43 17.22 7.81
CA THR A 159 -0.02 16.87 7.63
C THR A 159 0.70 16.85 8.96
N THR A 160 1.31 15.71 9.28
CA THR A 160 2.19 15.58 10.43
C THR A 160 3.64 15.50 9.97
N PHE A 161 4.51 16.31 10.58
CA PHE A 161 5.92 16.35 10.24
C PHE A 161 6.71 15.26 10.96
N ASN A 162 7.92 15.02 10.47
CA ASN A 162 8.85 14.15 11.16
C ASN A 162 9.32 14.75 12.49
N LEU A 163 9.94 13.90 13.30
CA LEU A 163 10.39 14.27 14.63
C LEU A 163 11.56 15.27 14.64
N ASN A 164 12.22 15.58 13.52
CA ASN A 164 13.14 16.73 13.49
C ASN A 164 12.39 18.02 13.85
N LEU A 165 11.14 18.14 13.39
CA LEU A 165 10.24 19.27 13.61
C LEU A 165 9.39 19.07 14.88
N GLU A 166 8.83 17.88 15.09
CA GLU A 166 7.97 17.54 16.25
C GLU A 166 8.79 17.15 17.49
N LYS A 167 9.55 18.11 18.04
CA LYS A 167 10.55 17.83 19.09
C LYS A 167 9.96 17.39 20.42
N GLU A 168 8.80 17.91 20.79
CA GLU A 168 8.13 17.66 22.08
C GLU A 168 7.77 16.18 22.26
N ILE A 169 7.49 15.50 21.15
CA ILE A 169 7.02 14.11 21.15
C ILE A 169 8.19 13.11 21.19
N ARG A 170 9.44 13.57 20.98
CA ARG A 170 10.64 12.69 21.00
C ARG A 170 10.85 11.98 22.33
N ALA A 171 10.53 12.66 23.44
CA ALA A 171 10.71 12.10 24.78
C ALA A 171 9.80 10.88 25.04
N ALA A 172 8.68 10.79 24.33
CA ALA A 172 7.66 9.76 24.54
C ALA A 172 7.98 8.42 23.86
N ILE A 173 8.98 8.35 22.98
CA ILE A 173 9.10 7.25 22.01
C ILE A 173 10.40 6.45 22.04
N GLY A 174 11.30 6.72 22.98
CA GLY A 174 12.52 5.93 23.19
C GLY A 174 13.47 5.87 21.98
N ILE A 175 13.36 6.81 21.04
CA ILE A 175 14.22 6.92 19.86
C ILE A 175 15.28 8.00 20.13
N THR A 176 16.54 7.70 19.81
CA THR A 176 17.68 8.59 20.09
C THR A 176 18.31 9.20 18.83
N THR A 177 18.04 8.65 17.64
CA THR A 177 18.61 9.09 16.36
C THR A 177 17.59 9.03 15.22
N ASP A 178 17.98 9.51 14.02
CA ASP A 178 17.19 9.43 12.78
C ASP A 178 15.79 10.04 12.83
N PHE A 179 15.58 11.07 13.67
CA PHE A 179 14.28 11.72 13.87
C PHE A 179 13.59 12.15 12.57
N GLY A 180 14.33 12.51 11.52
CA GLY A 180 13.81 12.83 10.20
C GLY A 180 13.11 11.67 9.47
N LYS A 181 13.29 10.42 9.94
CA LYS A 181 12.72 9.19 9.39
C LYS A 181 11.54 8.65 10.18
N TYR A 182 11.16 9.32 11.26
CA TYR A 182 10.04 8.94 12.10
C TYR A 182 8.98 10.03 12.10
N ALA A 183 7.72 9.61 12.20
CA ALA A 183 6.61 10.49 12.49
C ALA A 183 5.59 9.73 13.35
N ILE A 184 4.82 10.47 14.13
CA ILE A 184 3.67 9.94 14.87
C ILE A 184 2.46 10.71 14.38
N PHE A 185 1.42 10.01 14.02
CA PHE A 185 0.24 10.60 13.41
C PHE A 185 -1.01 9.85 13.88
N GLY A 186 -2.14 10.48 13.67
CA GLY A 186 -3.42 9.94 14.09
C GLY A 186 -4.55 10.84 13.67
N ARG A 187 -5.77 10.32 13.76
CA ARG A 187 -6.99 11.10 13.52
C ARG A 187 -8.18 10.52 14.25
N TYR A 188 -9.20 11.32 14.40
CA TYR A 188 -10.50 10.91 14.92
C TYR A 188 -11.43 10.43 13.80
N PHE A 189 -12.37 9.56 14.15
CA PHE A 189 -13.47 9.12 13.29
C PHE A 189 -14.79 9.71 13.79
N ASN A 190 -15.74 9.92 12.87
CA ASN A 190 -17.05 10.51 13.18
C ASN A 190 -18.18 9.48 13.37
N SER A 191 -17.86 8.19 13.24
CA SER A 191 -18.87 7.13 13.26
C SER A 191 -18.27 5.80 13.67
N ILE A 192 -19.08 4.93 14.26
CA ILE A 192 -18.73 3.57 14.66
C ILE A 192 -18.62 2.62 13.46
N GLY A 193 -18.14 1.40 13.71
CA GLY A 193 -18.06 0.29 12.77
C GLY A 193 -16.68 0.12 12.12
N ASN A 194 -16.63 -0.75 11.11
CA ASN A 194 -15.42 -1.00 10.33
C ASN A 194 -15.04 0.23 9.50
N LYS A 195 -13.81 0.70 9.66
CA LYS A 195 -13.23 1.82 8.92
C LYS A 195 -11.96 1.36 8.23
N LYS A 196 -11.69 2.01 7.10
CA LYS A 196 -10.36 2.03 6.49
C LYS A 196 -9.65 3.29 6.98
N PHE A 197 -8.41 3.17 7.40
CA PHE A 197 -7.52 4.30 7.64
C PHE A 197 -6.45 4.30 6.55
N ARG A 198 -6.44 5.35 5.73
CA ARG A 198 -5.51 5.49 4.60
C ARG A 198 -4.67 6.75 4.78
N GLY A 199 -3.44 6.69 4.31
CA GLY A 199 -2.56 7.84 4.30
C GLY A 199 -1.39 7.69 3.36
N ILE A 200 -0.65 8.78 3.24
CA ILE A 200 0.47 8.94 2.33
C ILE A 200 1.70 9.32 3.15
N ILE A 201 2.79 8.63 2.89
CA ILE A 201 4.11 8.92 3.43
C ILE A 201 4.86 9.64 2.33
N VAL A 202 5.26 10.88 2.57
CA VAL A 202 6.04 11.65 1.62
C VAL A 202 7.47 11.66 2.09
N GLU A 203 8.36 10.96 1.40
CA GLU A 203 9.80 11.10 1.55
C GLU A 203 10.26 12.27 0.68
N TYR A 204 10.99 13.24 1.24
CA TYR A 204 11.44 14.40 0.49
C TYR A 204 12.87 14.83 0.83
N PHE A 205 13.52 15.58 -0.07
CA PHE A 205 14.74 16.31 0.22
C PHE A 205 14.83 17.58 -0.64
N TYR A 206 15.64 18.54 -0.17
CA TYR A 206 15.98 19.74 -0.93
C TYR A 206 17.39 19.59 -1.51
N GLN A 207 17.59 20.12 -2.72
CA GLN A 207 18.92 20.23 -3.31
C GLN A 207 19.10 21.60 -3.98
N ASP A 208 20.15 22.29 -3.57
CA ASP A 208 20.54 23.55 -4.18
C ASP A 208 21.10 23.30 -5.58
N SER A 209 20.64 24.10 -6.55
CA SER A 209 21.35 24.32 -7.80
C SER A 209 21.86 25.76 -7.79
N ILE A 210 23.18 25.91 -7.70
CA ILE A 210 23.86 27.18 -7.84
C ILE A 210 24.05 27.43 -9.33
N THR A 211 23.39 28.45 -9.86
CA THR A 211 23.75 29.08 -11.13
C THR A 211 24.47 30.39 -10.84
N SER A 212 25.26 30.92 -11.78
CA SER A 212 26.09 32.12 -11.60
C SER A 212 25.36 33.29 -10.92
N ASP A 213 24.04 33.40 -11.16
CA ASP A 213 23.25 34.56 -10.77
C ASP A 213 22.03 34.24 -9.88
N SER A 214 21.88 32.99 -9.41
CA SER A 214 20.77 32.59 -8.49
C SER A 214 21.01 31.24 -7.81
N VAL A 215 20.62 31.15 -6.53
CA VAL A 215 20.41 29.89 -5.81
C VAL A 215 18.97 29.44 -6.04
N ARG A 216 18.78 28.28 -6.67
CA ARG A 216 17.45 27.63 -6.79
C ARG A 216 17.40 26.41 -5.86
N LEU A 217 16.42 26.39 -4.97
CA LEU A 217 16.09 25.25 -4.13
C LEU A 217 15.17 24.30 -4.90
N ASN A 218 15.66 23.13 -5.27
CA ASN A 218 14.85 22.10 -5.92
C ASN A 218 14.28 21.15 -4.86
N TYR A 219 12.96 20.92 -4.93
CA TYR A 219 12.25 19.98 -4.07
C TYR A 219 12.03 18.66 -4.81
N PHE A 220 12.40 17.55 -4.17
CA PHE A 220 12.19 16.20 -4.68
C PHE A 220 11.38 15.42 -3.66
N GLU A 221 10.35 14.72 -4.13
CA GLU A 221 9.52 13.85 -3.28
C GLU A 221 9.31 12.47 -3.90
N ASN A 222 9.05 11.49 -3.04
CA ASN A 222 8.49 10.21 -3.39
C ASN A 222 7.37 9.86 -2.40
N LYS A 223 6.28 9.30 -2.91
CA LYS A 223 5.13 8.90 -2.10
C LYS A 223 5.15 7.41 -1.80
N LYS A 224 4.64 7.03 -0.64
CA LYS A 224 4.23 5.66 -0.33
C LYS A 224 2.86 5.73 0.32
N TYR A 225 2.08 4.68 0.19
CA TYR A 225 0.69 4.65 0.61
C TYR A 225 0.49 3.52 1.61
N PHE A 226 -0.43 3.71 2.54
CA PHE A 226 -0.81 2.67 3.48
C PHE A 226 -2.33 2.61 3.64
N GLU A 227 -2.82 1.43 3.99
CA GLU A 227 -4.19 1.20 4.40
C GLU A 227 -4.18 0.29 5.65
N LYS A 228 -5.03 0.59 6.62
CA LYS A 228 -5.24 -0.23 7.81
C LYS A 228 -6.73 -0.37 8.07
N ASP A 229 -7.19 -1.59 8.35
CA ASP A 229 -8.51 -1.85 8.92
C ASP A 229 -8.54 -1.43 10.39
N ILE A 230 -9.55 -0.63 10.76
CA ILE A 230 -9.78 -0.13 12.12
C ILE A 230 -11.24 -0.41 12.49
N TYR A 231 -11.49 -0.87 13.71
CA TYR A 231 -12.83 -1.00 14.25
C TYR A 231 -13.11 0.12 15.26
N VAL A 232 -14.15 0.93 15.01
CA VAL A 232 -14.52 2.04 15.90
C VAL A 232 -15.75 1.63 16.72
N VAL A 233 -15.64 1.63 18.04
CA VAL A 233 -16.73 1.28 18.97
C VAL A 233 -17.30 2.52 19.64
N ASP A 234 -18.55 2.40 20.11
CA ASP A 234 -19.18 3.47 20.89
C ASP A 234 -18.45 3.65 22.23
N SER A 235 -18.16 4.90 22.59
CA SER A 235 -17.59 5.27 23.88
C SER A 235 -18.47 4.93 25.09
N LEU A 236 -19.77 4.66 24.87
CA LEU A 236 -20.73 4.29 25.92
C LEU A 236 -20.99 2.78 26.02
N ASP A 237 -20.41 1.96 25.13
CA ASP A 237 -20.54 0.51 25.19
C ASP A 237 -19.55 -0.10 26.21
N THR A 238 -19.72 0.25 27.48
CA THR A 238 -19.14 -0.48 28.61
C THR A 238 -20.04 -1.66 28.93
N ARG A 239 -20.02 -2.69 28.08
CA ARG A 239 -20.55 -3.99 28.49
C ARG A 239 -19.56 -4.63 29.47
N GLU A 240 -19.83 -4.39 30.76
CA GLU A 240 -19.35 -5.22 31.89
C GLU A 240 -19.84 -6.67 31.76
#